data_AF-A0A0U3P3Y1-F1
#
_entry.id   AF-A0A0U3P3Y1-F1
#
_cell.length_a   1.000
_cell.length_b   1.000
_cell.length_c   1.000
_cell.angle_alpha   90.00
_cell.angle_beta   90.00
_cell.angle_gamma   90.00
#
_symmetry.space_group_name_H-M   'P 1'
#
loop_
_entity.id
_entity.type
_entity.pdbx_description
1 polymer ?
#
loop_
_entity_poly.entity_id
_entity_poly.type
_entity_poly.pdbx_seq_one_letter_code
_entity_poly.pdbx_strand_id
1 'polypeptide(L)'
;MLCLAFSTLAIPASPTLPNLWPILALSVLFAVAVGTIWFYRLQRANKWTARAVEQWRRLEATRLQVGTTTEVTILAIETVEPTGTWVTLRWNQFDHVQRAWMEALPDEIWEGTVLLISPDPSQIKLGNPWPTFYHLAAQKYLGFAPAAGRKDFEKLSERSPR
;
A
#
# COMPACT_ATOMS: atom_id res chain seq x y z
N MET A 1 -27.33 -25.09 -6.71
CA MET A 1 -28.10 -25.97 -5.80
C MET A 1 -27.30 -27.24 -5.61
N LEU A 2 -26.55 -27.34 -4.51
CA LEU A 2 -25.64 -28.46 -4.21
C LEU A 2 -26.28 -29.26 -3.07
N CYS A 3 -26.59 -30.53 -3.33
CA CYS A 3 -27.28 -31.41 -2.37
C CYS A 3 -26.38 -31.70 -1.17
N LEU A 4 -26.74 -31.15 -0.01
CA LEU A 4 -26.23 -31.55 1.30
C LEU A 4 -26.84 -32.90 1.67
N ALA A 5 -26.08 -33.98 1.49
CA ALA A 5 -26.41 -35.28 2.06
C ALA A 5 -26.16 -35.23 3.58
N PHE A 6 -27.23 -34.99 4.34
CA PHE A 6 -27.24 -35.18 5.79
C PHE A 6 -27.26 -36.69 6.09
N SER A 7 -26.08 -37.27 6.34
CA SER A 7 -25.98 -38.59 6.95
C SER A 7 -26.27 -38.46 8.45
N THR A 8 -27.48 -38.83 8.86
CA THR A 8 -27.85 -39.05 10.26
C THR A 8 -27.16 -40.31 10.77
N LEU A 9 -26.06 -40.14 11.49
CA LEU A 9 -25.41 -41.22 12.22
C LEU A 9 -26.17 -41.47 13.53
N ALA A 10 -26.78 -42.66 13.66
CA ALA A 10 -27.33 -43.15 14.91
C ALA A 10 -26.20 -43.43 15.92
N ILE A 11 -26.26 -42.81 17.10
CA ILE A 11 -25.29 -42.99 18.19
C ILE A 11 -25.89 -44.00 19.19
N PRO A 12 -25.37 -45.23 19.33
CA PRO A 12 -25.73 -46.09 20.45
C PRO A 12 -25.10 -45.53 21.75
N ALA A 13 -25.95 -45.24 22.74
CA ALA A 13 -25.52 -44.79 24.06
C ALA A 13 -24.82 -45.92 24.81
N SER A 14 -23.49 -45.82 24.94
CA SER A 14 -22.67 -46.55 25.90
C SER A 14 -21.94 -45.51 26.75
N PRO A 15 -22.01 -45.52 28.09
CA PRO A 15 -21.31 -44.55 28.93
C PRO A 15 -19.85 -44.99 29.17
N THR A 16 -19.10 -45.23 28.10
CA THR A 16 -17.64 -45.16 28.17
C THR A 16 -17.28 -43.71 27.96
N LEU A 17 -16.77 -43.02 28.99
CA LEU A 17 -16.21 -41.67 28.85
C LEU A 17 -15.37 -41.66 27.57
N PRO A 18 -15.78 -40.93 26.50
CA PRO A 18 -15.06 -40.97 25.24
C PRO A 18 -13.64 -40.51 25.53
N ASN A 19 -12.64 -41.20 25.00
CA ASN A 19 -11.25 -40.77 25.10
C ASN A 19 -11.16 -39.39 24.43
N LEU A 20 -11.24 -38.31 25.23
CA LEU A 20 -11.25 -36.92 24.76
C LEU A 20 -9.86 -36.46 24.31
N TRP A 21 -8.82 -37.25 24.57
CA TRP A 21 -7.45 -36.95 24.19
C TRP A 21 -7.23 -36.64 22.71
N PRO A 22 -7.75 -37.41 21.73
CA PRO A 22 -7.65 -37.04 20.32
C PRO A 22 -8.29 -35.69 19.98
N ILE A 23 -9.41 -35.33 20.63
CA ILE A 23 -10.09 -34.05 20.39
C ILE A 23 -9.23 -32.90 20.95
N LEU A 24 -8.70 -33.06 22.16
CA LEU A 24 -7.78 -32.09 22.77
C LEU A 24 -6.47 -31.95 21.97
N ALA A 25 -5.89 -33.07 21.53
CA ALA A 25 -4.68 -33.06 20.71
C ALA A 25 -4.91 -32.32 19.39
N LEU A 26 -6.05 -32.57 18.72
CA LEU A 26 -6.41 -31.87 17.50
C LEU A 26 -6.67 -30.38 17.75
N SER A 27 -7.33 -30.01 18.85
CA SER A 27 -7.58 -28.60 19.17
C SER A 27 -6.28 -27.84 19.46
N VAL A 28 -5.33 -28.47 20.16
CA VAL A 28 -4.01 -27.88 20.41
C VAL A 28 -3.24 -27.70 19.12
N LEU A 29 -3.23 -28.71 18.23
CA LEU A 29 -2.58 -28.60 16.92
C LEU A 29 -3.21 -27.48 16.08
N PHE A 30 -4.53 -27.36 16.09
CA PHE A 30 -5.23 -26.29 15.38
C PHE A 30 -4.89 -24.91 15.96
N ALA A 31 -4.86 -24.78 17.30
CA ALA A 31 -4.49 -23.53 17.96
C ALA A 31 -3.05 -23.11 17.63
N VAL A 32 -2.10 -24.06 17.59
CA VAL A 32 -0.72 -23.80 17.19
C VAL A 32 -0.63 -23.39 15.71
N ALA A 33 -1.35 -24.06 14.81
CA ALA A 33 -1.37 -23.71 13.40
C ALA A 33 -1.94 -22.30 13.17
N VAL A 34 -3.04 -21.95 13.84
CA VAL A 34 -3.62 -20.61 13.78
C VAL A 34 -2.65 -19.58 14.35
N GLY A 35 -2.03 -19.87 15.50
CA GLY A 35 -1.06 -18.98 16.15
C GLY A 35 0.15 -18.68 15.26
N THR A 36 0.71 -19.69 14.58
CA THR A 36 1.84 -19.50 13.67
C THR A 36 1.46 -18.66 12.45
N ILE A 37 0.30 -18.92 11.82
CA ILE A 37 -0.18 -18.12 10.68
C ILE A 37 -0.33 -16.65 11.07
N TRP A 38 -0.93 -16.36 12.22
CA TRP A 38 -1.08 -14.99 12.71
C TRP A 38 0.26 -14.32 13.00
N PHE A 39 1.18 -15.05 13.61
CA PHE A 39 2.52 -14.55 13.89
C PHE A 39 3.28 -14.17 12.60
N TYR A 40 3.23 -15.02 11.57
CA TYR A 40 3.83 -14.70 10.27
C TYR A 40 3.17 -13.49 9.60
N ARG A 41 1.84 -13.37 9.67
CA ARG A 41 1.12 -12.20 9.15
C ARG A 41 1.54 -10.92 9.86
N LEU A 42 1.66 -10.95 11.19
CA LEU A 42 2.08 -9.81 11.99
C LEU A 42 3.52 -9.40 11.66
N GLN A 43 4.44 -10.36 11.54
CA GLN A 43 5.81 -10.05 11.13
C GLN A 43 5.89 -9.43 9.74
N ARG A 44 5.10 -9.93 8.78
CA ARG A 44 5.05 -9.37 7.44
C ARG A 44 4.52 -7.94 7.44
N ALA A 45 3.46 -7.68 8.22
CA ALA A 45 2.92 -6.33 8.39
C ALA A 45 3.97 -5.39 8.99
N ASN A 46 4.66 -5.80 10.06
CA ASN A 46 5.71 -4.99 10.70
C ASN A 46 6.90 -4.71 9.76
N LYS A 47 7.31 -5.69 8.96
CA LYS A 47 8.37 -5.48 7.96
C LYS A 47 7.93 -4.50 6.87
N TRP A 48 6.66 -4.58 6.46
CA TRP A 48 6.10 -3.66 5.48
C TRP A 48 6.03 -2.23 6.03
N THR A 49 5.52 -2.03 7.25
CA THR A 49 5.44 -0.69 7.86
C THR A 49 6.83 -0.07 8.06
N ALA A 50 7.81 -0.86 8.51
CA ALA A 50 9.19 -0.39 8.65
C ALA A 50 9.78 0.10 7.32
N ARG A 51 9.55 -0.63 6.21
CA ARG A 51 10.00 -0.22 4.87
C ARG A 51 9.26 1.03 4.38
N ALA A 52 7.95 1.09 4.60
CA ALA A 52 7.14 2.24 4.23
C ALA A 52 7.61 3.52 4.93
N VAL A 53 7.87 3.44 6.24
CA VAL A 53 8.41 4.56 7.03
C VAL A 53 9.78 4.99 6.52
N GLU A 54 10.65 4.04 6.19
CA GLU A 54 11.97 4.33 5.65
C GLU A 54 11.88 5.02 4.27
N GLN A 55 10.97 4.61 3.40
CA GLN A 55 10.71 5.30 2.14
C GLN A 55 10.22 6.74 2.36
N TRP A 56 9.31 6.94 3.31
CA TRP A 56 8.85 8.28 3.69
C TRP A 56 9.99 9.17 4.22
N ARG A 57 10.89 8.62 5.04
CA ARG A 57 12.08 9.35 5.51
C ARG A 57 12.97 9.80 4.37
N ARG A 58 13.21 8.92 3.39
CA ARG A 58 14.00 9.25 2.20
C ARG A 58 13.30 10.33 1.36
N LEU A 59 12.00 10.17 1.14
CA LEU A 59 11.20 11.14 0.39
C LEU A 59 11.24 12.52 1.06
N GLU A 60 11.09 12.58 2.38
CA GLU A 60 11.17 13.85 3.12
C GLU A 60 12.59 14.44 3.11
N ALA A 61 13.63 13.61 3.21
CA ALA A 61 15.01 14.07 3.07
C ALA A 61 15.27 14.67 1.68
N THR A 62 14.79 14.03 0.61
CA THR A 62 14.88 14.56 -0.76
C THR A 62 14.09 15.85 -0.92
N ARG A 63 12.89 15.91 -0.34
CA ARG A 63 12.04 17.12 -0.33
C ARG A 63 12.74 18.31 0.30
N LEU A 64 13.48 18.10 1.40
CA LEU A 64 14.22 19.17 2.09
C LEU A 64 15.46 19.63 1.30
N GLN A 65 16.03 18.77 0.47
CA GLN A 65 17.23 19.09 -0.33
C GLN A 65 16.90 19.79 -1.65
N VAL A 66 15.75 19.48 -2.23
CA VAL A 66 15.34 19.96 -3.57
C VAL A 66 14.33 21.10 -3.41
N GLY A 67 14.53 22.20 -4.15
CA GLY A 67 13.71 23.41 -4.05
C GLY A 67 12.21 23.19 -4.38
N THR A 68 11.79 23.50 -5.59
CA THR A 68 10.36 23.40 -5.97
C THR A 68 9.95 21.95 -6.17
N THR A 69 9.27 21.40 -5.17
CA THR A 69 8.74 20.03 -5.17
C THR A 69 7.27 20.01 -4.78
N THR A 70 6.55 18.98 -5.23
CA THR A 70 5.16 18.74 -4.87
C THR A 70 4.88 17.25 -4.79
N GLU A 71 3.89 16.90 -3.97
CA GLU A 71 3.47 15.52 -3.76
C GLU A 71 2.24 15.23 -4.63
N VAL A 72 2.32 14.18 -5.44
CA VAL A 72 1.18 13.67 -6.21
C VAL A 72 0.91 12.23 -5.81
N THR A 73 -0.35 11.85 -5.63
CA THR A 73 -0.73 10.46 -5.36
C THR A 73 -1.26 9.81 -6.62
N ILE A 74 -0.78 8.62 -6.96
CA ILE A 74 -1.35 7.82 -8.03
C ILE A 74 -2.63 7.17 -7.52
N LEU A 75 -3.75 7.46 -8.17
CA LEU A 75 -5.04 6.89 -7.84
C LEU A 75 -5.34 5.63 -8.66
N ALA A 76 -4.98 5.64 -9.95
CA ALA A 76 -5.23 4.53 -10.86
C ALA A 76 -4.15 4.44 -11.93
N ILE A 77 -3.86 3.22 -12.37
CA ILE A 77 -2.97 2.94 -13.50
C ILE A 77 -3.81 2.32 -14.62
N GLU A 78 -3.92 3.00 -15.76
CA GLU A 78 -4.87 2.62 -16.81
C GLU A 78 -4.24 1.72 -17.87
N THR A 79 -3.13 2.15 -18.48
CA THR A 79 -2.50 1.44 -19.60
C THR A 79 -1.00 1.61 -19.52
N VAL A 80 -0.30 0.47 -19.49
CA VAL A 80 1.16 0.40 -19.44
C VAL A 80 1.69 0.20 -20.87
N GLU A 81 2.52 1.14 -21.31
CA GLU A 81 3.18 1.14 -22.60
C GLU A 81 4.72 1.06 -22.41
N PRO A 82 5.50 0.67 -23.43
CA PRO A 82 6.96 0.55 -23.29
C PRO A 82 7.67 1.86 -22.93
N THR A 83 7.09 3.00 -23.31
CA THR A 83 7.65 4.34 -23.10
C THR A 83 7.13 5.03 -21.84
N GLY A 84 6.03 4.53 -21.27
CA GLY A 84 5.34 5.20 -20.19
C GLY A 84 3.98 4.58 -19.88
N THR A 85 3.18 5.27 -19.09
CA THR A 85 1.93 4.73 -18.57
C THR A 85 0.94 5.87 -18.36
N TRP A 86 -0.31 5.63 -18.74
CA TRP A 86 -1.41 6.51 -18.39
C TRP A 86 -1.84 6.29 -16.95
N VAL A 87 -1.81 7.35 -16.16
CA VAL A 87 -2.15 7.33 -14.73
C VAL A 87 -3.13 8.42 -14.38
N THR A 88 -3.95 8.18 -13.37
CA THR A 88 -4.74 9.23 -12.72
C THR A 88 -3.98 9.70 -11.49
N LEU A 89 -3.61 10.98 -11.47
CA LEU A 89 -2.88 11.62 -10.37
C LEU A 89 -3.79 12.53 -9.57
N ARG A 90 -3.60 12.55 -8.25
CA ARG A 90 -4.12 13.57 -7.35
C ARG A 90 -2.99 14.47 -6.88
N TRP A 91 -3.11 15.77 -7.13
CA TRP A 91 -2.24 16.79 -6.57
C TRP A 91 -2.57 16.99 -5.10
N ASN A 92 -1.73 16.49 -4.19
CA ASN A 92 -2.06 16.48 -2.77
C ASN A 92 -2.22 17.89 -2.18
N GLN A 93 -1.47 18.87 -2.71
CA GLN A 93 -1.53 20.26 -2.25
C GLN A 93 -2.78 21.01 -2.73
N PHE A 94 -3.34 20.62 -3.88
CA PHE A 94 -4.45 21.32 -4.53
C PHE A 94 -5.76 20.53 -4.50
N ASP A 95 -5.72 19.30 -3.99
CA ASP A 95 -6.79 18.29 -4.06
C ASP A 95 -7.39 18.14 -5.47
N HIS A 96 -6.55 18.34 -6.50
CA HIS A 96 -6.96 18.28 -7.89
C HIS A 96 -6.66 16.90 -8.46
N VAL A 97 -7.65 16.27 -9.10
CA VAL A 97 -7.48 14.99 -9.78
C VAL A 97 -7.42 15.23 -11.28
N GLN A 98 -6.39 14.69 -11.92
CA GLN A 98 -6.22 14.80 -13.36
C GLN A 98 -5.58 13.54 -13.95
N ARG A 99 -5.79 13.35 -15.25
CA ARG A 99 -5.10 12.31 -16.02
C ARG A 99 -3.71 12.80 -16.41
N ALA A 100 -2.73 11.91 -16.35
CA ALA A 100 -1.36 12.21 -16.71
C ALA A 100 -0.72 11.06 -17.49
N TRP A 101 0.15 11.43 -18.42
CA TRP A 101 1.13 10.52 -18.99
C TRP A 101 2.37 10.54 -18.11
N MET A 102 2.82 9.38 -17.68
CA MET A 102 4.03 9.21 -16.89
C MET A 102 5.04 8.42 -17.71
N GLU A 103 6.20 8.98 -17.99
CA GLU A 103 7.29 8.23 -18.63
C GLU A 103 7.71 7.03 -17.77
N ALA A 104 8.31 6.03 -18.41
CA ALA A 104 8.80 4.84 -17.70
C ALA A 104 9.78 5.25 -16.58
N LEU A 105 9.36 5.01 -15.34
CA LEU A 105 10.16 5.30 -14.15
C LEU A 105 11.10 4.12 -13.83
N PRO A 106 12.26 4.38 -13.22
CA PRO A 106 13.19 3.31 -12.82
C PRO A 106 12.66 2.48 -11.64
N ASP A 107 11.76 3.05 -10.84
CA ASP A 107 11.15 2.40 -9.69
C ASP A 107 9.84 1.72 -10.06
N GLU A 108 9.51 0.63 -9.36
CA GLU A 108 8.21 -0.04 -9.51
C GLU A 108 7.12 0.82 -8.85
N ILE A 109 6.14 1.24 -9.65
CA ILE A 109 5.07 2.14 -9.22
C ILE A 109 3.73 1.40 -9.23
N TRP A 110 2.93 1.63 -8.20
CA TRP A 110 1.61 1.02 -8.02
C TRP A 110 0.59 2.05 -7.52
N GLU A 111 -0.68 1.64 -7.49
CA GLU A 111 -1.79 2.49 -7.02
C GLU A 111 -1.67 2.81 -5.52
N GLY A 112 -1.95 4.05 -5.15
CA GLY A 112 -1.75 4.55 -3.79
C GLY A 112 -0.30 4.90 -3.45
N THR A 113 0.60 4.92 -4.44
CA THR A 113 1.94 5.49 -4.27
C THR A 113 1.86 7.02 -4.31
N VAL A 114 2.56 7.67 -3.38
CA VAL A 114 2.84 9.10 -3.38
C VAL A 114 4.18 9.31 -4.06
N LEU A 115 4.20 10.14 -5.09
CA LEU A 115 5.39 10.56 -5.78
C LEU A 115 5.78 11.96 -5.33
N LEU A 116 7.07 12.17 -5.15
CA LEU A 116 7.66 13.50 -5.06
C LEU A 116 8.13 13.88 -6.46
N ILE A 117 7.57 14.96 -7.01
CA ILE A 117 7.91 15.44 -8.35
C ILE A 117 8.31 16.91 -8.30
N SER A 118 9.12 17.32 -9.28
CA SER A 118 9.32 18.74 -9.57
C SER A 118 8.32 19.16 -10.67
N PRO A 119 7.31 19.99 -10.36
CA PRO A 119 6.29 20.36 -11.33
C PRO A 119 6.92 21.13 -12.50
N ASP A 120 6.43 20.87 -13.70
CA ASP A 120 6.91 21.51 -14.92
C ASP A 120 6.25 22.90 -15.07
N PRO A 121 7.02 24.00 -14.98
CA PRO A 121 6.47 25.35 -15.07
C PRO A 121 5.94 25.70 -16.47
N SER A 122 6.29 24.91 -17.50
CA SER A 122 5.72 25.09 -18.83
C SER A 122 4.27 24.60 -18.91
N GLN A 123 3.93 23.58 -18.11
CA GLN A 123 2.61 22.95 -18.09
C GLN A 123 1.69 23.54 -17.01
N ILE A 124 2.21 23.85 -15.84
CA ILE A 124 1.44 24.38 -14.70
C ILE A 124 1.93 25.78 -14.36
N LYS A 125 1.04 26.76 -14.52
CA LYS A 125 1.31 28.17 -14.23
C LYS A 125 0.28 28.70 -13.25
N LEU A 126 0.74 29.44 -12.25
CA LEU A 126 -0.15 30.12 -11.29
C LEU A 126 -1.12 31.05 -12.03
N GLY A 127 -2.42 30.93 -11.73
CA GLY A 127 -3.48 31.75 -12.31
C GLY A 127 -4.01 31.29 -13.67
N ASN A 128 -3.38 30.29 -14.30
CA ASN A 128 -3.91 29.67 -15.51
C ASN A 128 -4.81 28.47 -15.19
N PRO A 129 -5.73 28.10 -16.10
CA PRO A 129 -6.48 26.87 -15.94
C PRO A 129 -5.55 25.65 -15.97
N TRP A 130 -5.97 24.59 -15.28
CA TRP A 130 -5.25 23.32 -15.29
C TRP A 130 -5.21 22.73 -16.71
N PRO A 131 -4.08 22.13 -17.13
CA PRO A 131 -4.02 21.45 -18.42
C PRO A 131 -4.94 20.23 -18.45
N THR A 132 -5.46 19.88 -19.63
CA THR A 132 -6.34 18.71 -19.79
C THR A 132 -5.65 17.39 -19.43
N PHE A 133 -4.36 17.28 -19.73
CA PHE A 133 -3.51 16.17 -19.34
C PHE A 133 -2.13 16.71 -18.95
N TYR A 134 -1.49 16.03 -18.01
CA TYR A 134 -0.14 16.39 -17.56
C TYR A 134 0.87 15.36 -18.03
N HIS A 135 2.06 15.83 -18.38
CA HIS A 135 3.17 14.98 -18.79
C HIS A 135 4.23 14.98 -17.68
N LEU A 136 4.36 13.85 -16.99
CA LEU A 136 5.37 13.62 -15.98
C LEU A 136 6.58 12.93 -16.64
N ALA A 137 7.64 13.70 -16.88
CA ALA A 137 8.91 13.17 -17.37
C ALA A 137 9.67 12.43 -16.26
N ALA A 138 10.39 11.36 -16.61
CA ALA A 138 11.14 10.55 -15.65
C ALA A 138 12.24 11.36 -14.93
N GLN A 139 12.76 12.40 -15.59
CA GLN A 139 13.77 13.31 -15.02
C GLN A 139 13.20 14.26 -13.93
N LYS A 140 11.87 14.42 -13.89
CA LYS A 140 11.18 15.28 -12.91
C LYS A 140 10.68 14.49 -11.70
N TYR A 141 10.79 13.17 -11.75
CA TYR A 141 10.55 12.28 -10.63
C TYR A 141 11.74 12.29 -9.67
N LEU A 142 11.44 12.48 -8.37
CA LEU A 142 12.47 12.62 -7.33
C LEU A 142 12.44 11.48 -6.31
N GLY A 143 11.33 10.76 -6.22
CA GLY A 143 11.19 9.62 -5.30
C GLY A 143 9.74 9.25 -5.03
N PHE A 144 9.56 8.20 -4.25
CA PHE A 144 8.25 7.63 -3.97
C PHE A 144 8.14 7.11 -2.54
N ALA A 145 6.90 7.07 -2.04
CA ALA A 145 6.54 6.40 -0.80
C ALA A 145 5.09 5.91 -0.84
N PRO A 146 4.75 4.81 -0.16
CA PRO A 146 3.38 4.30 -0.10
C PRO A 146 2.48 5.21 0.73
N ALA A 147 1.32 5.63 0.23
CA ALA A 147 0.38 6.48 0.97
C ALA A 147 -0.04 5.87 2.31
N ALA A 148 -0.21 4.55 2.35
CA ALA A 148 -0.61 3.82 3.56
C ALA A 148 0.43 3.92 4.71
N GLY A 149 1.71 4.20 4.42
CA GLY A 149 2.76 4.37 5.43
C GLY A 149 2.87 5.78 6.02
N ARG A 150 2.14 6.76 5.47
CA ARG A 150 2.31 8.19 5.83
C ARG A 150 2.00 8.45 7.31
N LYS A 151 0.88 7.91 7.79
CA LYS A 151 0.44 8.10 9.18
C LYS A 151 1.43 7.53 10.19
N ASP A 152 2.01 6.38 9.89
CA ASP A 152 3.02 5.75 10.75
C ASP A 152 4.30 6.59 10.80
N PHE A 153 4.72 7.14 9.65
CA PHE A 153 5.84 8.06 9.58
C PHE A 153 5.59 9.34 10.39
N GLU A 154 4.45 9.99 10.20
CA GLU A 154 4.06 11.20 10.93
C GLU A 154 4.08 10.96 12.45
N LYS A 155 3.42 9.88 12.91
CA LYS A 155 3.39 9.49 14.33
C LYS A 155 4.79 9.23 14.91
N LEU A 156 5.72 8.69 14.12
CA LEU A 156 7.10 8.48 14.56
C LEU A 156 7.91 9.78 14.57
N SER A 157 7.65 10.68 13.63
CA SER A 157 8.31 12.00 13.56
C SER A 157 7.96 12.89 14.75
N GLU A 158 6.70 12.83 15.24
CA GLU A 158 6.25 13.57 16.43
C GLU A 158 6.85 13.04 17.73
N ARG A 159 7.17 11.74 17.80
CA ARG A 159 7.74 11.10 19.00
C ARG A 159 9.23 11.33 19.19
N SER A 160 9.92 11.85 18.17
CA SER A 160 11.34 12.16 18.24
C SER A 160 11.49 13.66 18.48
N PRO A 161 11.62 14.14 19.74
CA PRO A 161 12.00 15.53 19.97
C PRO A 161 13.36 15.76 19.32
N ARG A 162 13.42 16.77 18.44
CA ARG A 162 14.65 17.22 17.79
C ARG A 162 15.65 17.76 18.81
#